data_AF-A0A1Q1FFH5-F1
#
_entry.id   AF-A0A1Q1FFH5-F1
#
_cell.length_a   1.000
_cell.length_b   1.000
_cell.length_c   1.000
_cell.angle_alpha   90.00
_cell.angle_beta   90.00
_cell.angle_gamma   90.00
#
_symmetry.space_group_name_H-M   'P 1'
#
loop_
_entity.id
_entity.type
_entity.pdbx_description
1 polymer ?
#
loop_
_entity_poly.entity_id
_entity_poly.type
_entity_poly.pdbx_seq_one_letter_code
_entity_poly.pdbx_strand_id
1 'polypeptide(L)'
;MTTEIDVRDWPESERRERLFDLLAGAEAGDEFEIVSDRDLDPQLVRYQIERDHALEWEHEDPDAEPRELRLTVGDALDGSLGSIDVRDLKPQRRHEALLGIFDELESAEGFVLVNDHDPKPLYHELRSMHGDVVDWAYASEGGGEWRVEIRKTGDTEATEKDVVTRYDVRDIPKQERHPTIHHRYGMIPQGGTMELIAPHEPKPLQREFHGRYGDAFDWNVVESEPGRCRVRITKQGDTGDESSSDGDPESSAGGDGLAVTEELDVRDLPPAQRHEKIFAAYDELTGGHGFVLVNDHDPKPLYHQFEAEAGPEFHWEYRAKDPGEFRVLIGKTETSTDGSTADSSAADTSTAGGTEPPF
;
A
#
# COMPACT_ATOMS: atom_id res chain seq x y z
N MET A 1 -9.06 -16.20 39.20
CA MET A 1 -7.65 -16.41 39.60
C MET A 1 -6.84 -16.15 38.35
N THR A 2 -5.79 -15.34 38.39
CA THR A 2 -5.02 -15.01 37.19
C THR A 2 -4.06 -16.16 36.85
N THR A 3 -4.15 -16.66 35.61
CA THR A 3 -3.32 -17.77 35.12
C THR A 3 -2.27 -17.26 34.14
N GLU A 4 -1.00 -17.44 34.46
CA GLU A 4 0.12 -17.04 33.58
C GLU A 4 0.39 -18.10 32.51
N ILE A 5 0.52 -17.67 31.26
CA ILE A 5 0.69 -18.53 30.09
C ILE A 5 1.74 -17.95 29.16
N ASP A 6 2.71 -18.77 28.78
CA ASP A 6 3.66 -18.45 27.74
C ASP A 6 3.38 -19.30 26.51
N VAL A 7 2.79 -18.70 25.47
CA VAL A 7 2.44 -19.45 24.24
C VAL A 7 3.65 -19.68 23.35
N ARG A 8 4.78 -19.02 23.63
CA ARG A 8 6.03 -19.20 22.87
C ARG A 8 6.61 -20.58 23.09
N ASP A 9 6.36 -21.17 24.26
CA ASP A 9 6.75 -22.53 24.62
C ASP A 9 5.93 -23.61 23.89
N TRP A 10 4.87 -23.23 23.18
CA TRP A 10 4.00 -24.16 22.47
C TRP A 10 4.43 -24.32 21.00
N PRO A 11 4.31 -25.54 20.43
CA PRO A 11 4.57 -25.76 19.00
C PRO A 11 3.66 -24.88 18.13
N GLU A 12 4.23 -24.18 17.15
CA GLU A 12 3.51 -23.22 16.31
C GLU A 12 2.22 -23.80 15.69
N SER A 13 2.29 -25.04 15.19
CA SER A 13 1.15 -25.75 14.58
C SER A 13 0.01 -26.07 15.56
N GLU A 14 0.29 -26.09 16.86
CA GLU A 14 -0.69 -26.44 17.91
C GLU A 14 -1.15 -25.23 18.73
N ARG A 15 -0.51 -24.05 18.54
CA ARG A 15 -0.78 -22.87 19.37
C ARG A 15 -2.26 -22.47 19.39
N ARG A 16 -2.91 -22.43 18.22
CA ARG A 16 -4.34 -22.08 18.09
C ARG A 16 -5.22 -23.06 18.86
N GLU A 17 -5.09 -24.35 18.58
CA GLU A 17 -5.91 -25.41 19.20
C GLU A 17 -5.74 -25.41 20.72
N ARG A 18 -4.50 -25.31 21.21
CA ARG A 18 -4.22 -25.25 22.65
C ARG A 18 -4.79 -24.01 23.31
N LEU A 19 -4.70 -22.85 22.67
CA LEU A 19 -5.30 -21.61 23.18
C LEU A 19 -6.83 -21.77 23.29
N PHE A 20 -7.45 -22.36 22.27
CA PHE A 20 -8.89 -22.56 22.24
C PHE A 20 -9.36 -23.57 23.29
N ASP A 21 -8.64 -24.66 23.47
CA ASP A 21 -8.95 -25.68 24.48
C ASP A 21 -8.79 -25.14 25.91
N LEU A 22 -7.74 -24.35 26.13
CA LEU A 22 -7.52 -23.66 27.40
C LEU A 22 -8.69 -22.73 27.73
N LEU A 23 -9.04 -21.82 26.80
CA LEU A 23 -10.12 -20.86 27.01
C LEU A 23 -11.48 -21.56 27.17
N ALA A 24 -11.72 -22.68 26.46
CA ALA A 24 -12.96 -23.45 26.59
C ALA A 24 -13.12 -24.15 27.95
N GLY A 25 -12.04 -24.32 28.71
CA GLY A 25 -12.06 -24.82 30.07
C GLY A 25 -12.26 -23.74 31.14
N ALA A 26 -12.28 -22.46 30.76
CA ALA A 26 -12.38 -21.33 31.66
C ALA A 26 -13.84 -20.96 31.98
N GLU A 27 -14.06 -20.37 33.16
CA GLU A 27 -15.35 -19.81 33.56
C GLU A 27 -15.36 -18.28 33.33
N ALA A 28 -16.56 -17.68 33.22
CA ALA A 28 -16.69 -16.23 33.12
C ALA A 28 -16.07 -15.54 34.36
N GLY A 29 -15.21 -14.55 34.11
CA GLY A 29 -14.40 -13.86 35.10
C GLY A 29 -13.02 -14.47 35.35
N ASP A 30 -12.66 -15.57 34.68
CA ASP A 30 -11.28 -16.05 34.68
C ASP A 30 -10.36 -15.10 33.90
N GLU A 31 -9.15 -14.92 34.43
CA GLU A 31 -8.15 -14.01 33.89
C GLU A 31 -6.89 -14.78 33.51
N PHE A 32 -6.27 -14.37 32.40
CA PHE A 32 -5.05 -14.94 31.86
C PHE A 32 -4.05 -13.84 31.56
N GLU A 33 -2.80 -14.04 31.97
CA GLU A 33 -1.68 -13.21 31.54
C GLU A 33 -0.90 -14.00 30.50
N ILE A 34 -0.96 -13.56 29.24
CA ILE A 34 -0.48 -14.31 28.09
C ILE A 34 0.72 -13.60 27.46
N VAL A 35 1.84 -14.32 27.34
CA VAL A 35 3.04 -13.86 26.64
C VAL A 35 3.14 -14.55 25.29
N SER A 36 3.29 -13.76 24.22
CA SER A 36 3.31 -14.24 22.83
C SER A 36 4.40 -13.57 21.99
N ASP A 37 4.96 -14.32 21.04
CA ASP A 37 5.86 -13.80 19.99
C ASP A 37 5.09 -13.32 18.75
N ARG A 38 3.77 -13.54 18.69
CA ARG A 38 2.88 -13.17 17.58
C ARG A 38 1.64 -12.43 18.04
N ASP A 39 0.98 -11.79 17.10
CA ASP A 39 -0.31 -11.17 17.31
C ASP A 39 -1.38 -12.25 17.55
N LEU A 40 -2.07 -12.16 18.70
CA LEU A 40 -3.13 -13.09 19.05
C LEU A 40 -4.53 -12.51 18.79
N ASP A 41 -4.64 -11.20 18.54
CA ASP A 41 -5.93 -10.52 18.42
C ASP A 41 -6.86 -11.20 17.39
N PRO A 42 -6.39 -11.60 16.19
CA PRO A 42 -7.24 -12.30 15.23
C PRO A 42 -7.77 -13.64 15.75
N GLN A 43 -6.93 -14.39 16.45
CA GLN A 43 -7.31 -15.70 17.00
C GLN A 43 -8.28 -15.56 18.18
N LEU A 44 -8.14 -14.49 18.99
CA LEU A 44 -9.07 -14.19 20.07
C LEU A 44 -10.46 -13.79 19.53
N VAL A 45 -10.52 -12.97 18.48
CA VAL A 45 -11.79 -12.67 17.80
C VAL A 45 -12.40 -13.93 17.20
N ARG A 46 -11.59 -14.78 16.56
CA ARG A 46 -12.07 -16.04 15.99
C ARG A 46 -12.61 -16.98 17.06
N TYR A 47 -11.97 -17.05 18.24
CA TYR A 47 -12.49 -17.80 19.37
C TYR A 47 -13.87 -17.29 19.80
N GLN A 48 -14.04 -15.96 19.93
CA GLN A 48 -15.32 -15.37 20.32
C GLN A 48 -16.45 -15.81 19.38
N ILE A 49 -16.19 -15.78 18.07
CA ILE A 49 -17.16 -16.16 17.03
C ILE A 49 -17.46 -17.66 17.06
N GLU A 50 -16.42 -18.51 17.09
CA GLU A 50 -16.59 -19.97 17.02
C GLU A 50 -17.19 -20.58 18.29
N ARG A 51 -16.93 -19.98 19.45
CA ARG A 51 -17.33 -20.52 20.75
C ARG A 51 -18.45 -19.74 21.41
N ASP A 52 -18.94 -18.66 20.79
CA ASP A 52 -20.01 -17.80 21.31
C ASP A 52 -19.71 -17.26 22.72
N HIS A 53 -18.46 -16.88 22.97
CA HIS A 53 -17.98 -16.40 24.27
C HIS A 53 -17.31 -15.04 24.13
N ALA A 54 -17.70 -14.07 24.96
CA ALA A 54 -17.05 -12.77 24.99
C ALA A 54 -15.64 -12.88 25.57
N LEU A 55 -14.71 -12.17 24.97
CA LEU A 55 -13.36 -12.00 25.51
C LEU A 55 -13.05 -10.51 25.56
N GLU A 56 -12.42 -10.08 26.65
CA GLU A 56 -11.85 -8.75 26.78
C GLU A 56 -10.35 -8.89 26.99
N TRP A 57 -9.54 -8.13 26.28
CA TRP A 57 -8.10 -8.14 26.50
C TRP A 57 -7.49 -6.78 26.31
N GLU A 58 -6.41 -6.55 27.05
CA GLU A 58 -5.63 -5.33 27.00
C GLU A 58 -4.14 -5.70 26.88
N HIS A 59 -3.40 -4.96 26.07
CA HIS A 59 -1.96 -5.09 25.97
C HIS A 59 -1.30 -4.09 26.92
N GLU A 60 -0.22 -4.49 27.62
CA GLU A 60 0.57 -3.52 28.41
C GLU A 60 1.33 -2.56 27.50
N ASP A 61 2.00 -3.12 26.49
CA ASP A 61 2.52 -2.41 25.33
C ASP A 61 2.23 -3.28 24.11
N PRO A 62 1.27 -2.90 23.25
CA PRO A 62 0.90 -3.73 22.12
C PRO A 62 2.10 -4.01 21.22
N ASP A 63 3.03 -3.07 21.06
CA ASP A 63 4.15 -3.18 20.12
C ASP A 63 5.42 -3.74 20.73
N ALA A 64 5.41 -4.10 22.02
CA ALA A 64 6.53 -4.79 22.65
C ALA A 64 6.74 -6.18 22.05
N GLU A 65 8.00 -6.63 22.08
CA GLU A 65 8.37 -7.99 21.76
C GLU A 65 9.21 -8.58 22.91
N PRO A 66 8.74 -9.64 23.59
CA PRO A 66 7.46 -10.34 23.38
C PRO A 66 6.24 -9.48 23.74
N ARG A 67 5.08 -9.82 23.17
CA ARG A 67 3.79 -9.18 23.47
C ARG A 67 3.24 -9.79 24.75
N GLU A 68 2.73 -8.93 25.62
CA GLU A 68 2.11 -9.32 26.88
C GLU A 68 0.70 -8.74 26.92
N LEU A 69 -0.30 -9.61 27.05
CA LEU A 69 -1.69 -9.20 27.15
C LEU A 69 -2.36 -9.84 28.36
N ARG A 70 -3.27 -9.07 28.98
CA ARG A 70 -4.17 -9.58 30.00
C ARG A 70 -5.52 -9.83 29.36
N LEU A 71 -5.96 -11.09 29.39
CA LEU A 71 -7.23 -11.54 28.84
C LEU A 71 -8.19 -11.90 29.98
N THR A 72 -9.44 -11.50 29.84
CA THR A 72 -10.55 -11.83 30.74
C THR A 72 -11.62 -12.55 29.93
N VAL A 73 -12.08 -13.70 30.44
CA VAL A 73 -13.17 -14.47 29.84
C VAL A 73 -14.50 -13.88 30.30
N GLY A 74 -15.35 -13.51 29.35
CA GLY A 74 -16.68 -13.01 29.59
C GLY A 74 -17.77 -14.08 29.49
N ASP A 75 -19.01 -13.63 29.61
CA ASP A 75 -20.21 -14.46 29.40
C ASP A 75 -20.38 -14.81 27.91
N ALA A 76 -21.39 -15.64 27.61
CA ALA A 76 -21.75 -15.94 26.23
C ALA A 76 -22.14 -14.67 25.46
N LEU A 77 -21.87 -14.62 24.16
CA LEU A 77 -22.23 -13.47 23.33
C LEU A 77 -23.76 -13.38 23.12
N ASP A 78 -24.51 -14.48 23.22
CA ASP A 78 -25.98 -14.49 23.16
C ASP A 78 -26.54 -13.76 21.92
N GLY A 79 -25.91 -13.98 20.76
CA GLY A 79 -26.27 -13.34 19.50
C GLY A 79 -25.71 -11.92 19.29
N SER A 80 -24.90 -11.41 20.23
CA SER A 80 -24.01 -10.28 19.94
C SER A 80 -22.80 -10.74 19.13
N LEU A 81 -22.12 -9.79 18.49
CA LEU A 81 -20.90 -10.08 17.74
C LEU A 81 -19.69 -9.97 18.67
N GLY A 82 -18.71 -10.85 18.49
CA GLY A 82 -17.40 -10.71 19.13
C GLY A 82 -16.75 -9.39 18.75
N SER A 83 -15.89 -8.85 19.62
CA SER A 83 -15.32 -7.50 19.41
C SER A 83 -13.80 -7.47 19.48
N ILE A 84 -13.22 -6.45 18.85
CA ILE A 84 -11.79 -6.12 18.94
C ILE A 84 -11.64 -4.61 19.17
N ASP A 85 -10.81 -4.26 20.15
CA ASP A 85 -10.38 -2.89 20.38
C ASP A 85 -9.01 -2.67 19.75
N VAL A 86 -8.92 -1.68 18.86
CA VAL A 86 -7.69 -1.38 18.12
C VAL A 86 -7.17 0.02 18.40
N ARG A 87 -7.69 0.71 19.41
CA ARG A 87 -7.36 2.10 19.72
C ARG A 87 -5.88 2.29 20.04
N ASP A 88 -5.30 1.32 20.73
CA ASP A 88 -3.89 1.35 21.13
C ASP A 88 -2.97 0.66 20.11
N LEU A 89 -3.52 0.06 19.05
CA LEU A 89 -2.74 -0.58 18.01
C LEU A 89 -2.16 0.45 17.03
N LYS A 90 -0.87 0.29 16.69
CA LYS A 90 -0.27 1.03 15.57
C LYS A 90 -1.05 0.79 14.27
N PRO A 91 -1.12 1.79 13.38
CA PRO A 91 -1.88 1.69 12.14
C PRO A 91 -1.59 0.40 11.37
N GLN A 92 -0.33 0.04 11.13
CA GLN A 92 0.01 -1.15 10.34
C GLN A 92 -0.57 -2.44 10.91
N ARG A 93 -0.48 -2.62 12.24
CA ARG A 93 -0.98 -3.80 12.93
C ARG A 93 -2.50 -3.87 12.97
N ARG A 94 -3.16 -2.73 13.18
CA ARG A 94 -4.61 -2.64 13.07
C ARG A 94 -5.09 -3.14 11.70
N HIS A 95 -4.46 -2.70 10.60
CA HIS A 95 -4.83 -3.17 9.27
C HIS A 95 -4.64 -4.68 9.14
N GLU A 96 -3.47 -5.20 9.52
CA GLU A 96 -3.14 -6.63 9.44
C GLU A 96 -4.11 -7.49 10.25
N ALA A 97 -4.40 -7.11 11.50
CA ALA A 97 -5.34 -7.83 12.36
C ALA A 97 -6.75 -7.87 11.78
N LEU A 98 -7.26 -6.72 11.29
CA LEU A 98 -8.63 -6.65 10.75
C LEU A 98 -8.79 -7.42 9.45
N LEU A 99 -7.78 -7.39 8.58
CA LEU A 99 -7.78 -8.21 7.36
C LEU A 99 -7.73 -9.70 7.69
N GLY A 100 -6.84 -10.11 8.60
CA GLY A 100 -6.74 -11.50 9.04
C GLY A 100 -8.04 -12.02 9.64
N ILE A 101 -8.71 -11.23 10.48
CA ILE A 101 -10.03 -11.58 11.02
C ILE A 101 -11.04 -11.76 9.89
N PHE A 102 -11.15 -10.78 8.98
CA PHE A 102 -12.16 -10.80 7.92
C PHE A 102 -11.97 -11.96 6.93
N ASP A 103 -10.71 -12.31 6.61
CA ASP A 103 -10.37 -13.43 5.74
C ASP A 103 -10.86 -14.77 6.31
N GLU A 104 -10.81 -14.93 7.64
CA GLU A 104 -11.28 -16.13 8.33
C GLU A 104 -12.79 -16.16 8.60
N LEU A 105 -13.55 -15.10 8.27
CA LEU A 105 -15.01 -15.11 8.44
C LEU A 105 -15.70 -16.01 7.40
N GLU A 106 -16.71 -16.75 7.84
CA GLU A 106 -17.70 -17.41 7.00
C GLU A 106 -18.82 -16.43 6.58
N SER A 107 -19.64 -16.85 5.61
CA SER A 107 -20.85 -16.12 5.26
C SER A 107 -21.77 -15.89 6.46
N ALA A 108 -22.25 -14.65 6.61
CA ALA A 108 -23.07 -14.14 7.70
C ALA A 108 -22.39 -13.99 9.06
N GLU A 109 -21.11 -14.35 9.20
CA GLU A 109 -20.31 -14.02 10.38
C GLU A 109 -19.85 -12.55 10.35
N GLY A 110 -19.47 -12.05 11.52
CA GLY A 110 -18.98 -10.69 11.69
C GLY A 110 -18.41 -10.44 13.07
N PHE A 111 -17.86 -9.24 13.24
CA PHE A 111 -17.30 -8.77 14.50
C PHE A 111 -17.52 -7.27 14.65
N VAL A 112 -17.33 -6.76 15.87
CA VAL A 112 -17.35 -5.33 16.19
C VAL A 112 -15.93 -4.79 16.27
N LEU A 113 -15.64 -3.79 15.45
CA LEU A 113 -14.43 -2.96 15.55
C LEU A 113 -14.67 -1.79 16.50
N VAL A 114 -13.81 -1.62 17.50
CA VAL A 114 -13.77 -0.44 18.38
C VAL A 114 -12.54 0.40 18.05
N ASN A 115 -12.74 1.67 17.68
CA ASN A 115 -11.68 2.60 17.28
C ASN A 115 -11.87 3.98 17.95
N ASP A 116 -10.81 4.79 18.01
CA ASP A 116 -10.79 6.10 18.67
C ASP A 116 -11.23 7.25 17.74
N HIS A 117 -11.21 6.98 16.44
CA HIS A 117 -11.70 7.84 15.36
C HIS A 117 -12.57 7.06 14.38
N ASP A 118 -13.19 7.78 13.43
CA ASP A 118 -14.00 7.16 12.38
C ASP A 118 -13.14 6.20 11.53
N PRO A 119 -13.41 4.88 11.55
CA PRO A 119 -12.63 3.89 10.82
C PRO A 119 -13.03 3.78 9.33
N LYS A 120 -13.73 4.76 8.77
CA LYS A 120 -14.13 4.79 7.35
C LYS A 120 -13.03 4.44 6.34
N PRO A 121 -11.74 4.79 6.52
CA PRO A 121 -10.69 4.31 5.61
C PRO A 121 -10.59 2.78 5.54
N LEU A 122 -10.80 2.08 6.66
CA LEU A 122 -10.77 0.62 6.75
C LEU A 122 -11.93 -0.02 5.98
N TYR A 123 -13.12 0.62 5.99
CA TYR A 123 -14.25 0.20 5.17
C TYR A 123 -13.88 0.17 3.68
N HIS A 124 -13.29 1.26 3.19
CA HIS A 124 -12.86 1.34 1.80
C HIS A 124 -11.83 0.28 1.47
N GLU A 125 -10.88 0.02 2.38
CA GLU A 125 -9.86 -1.00 2.20
C GLU A 125 -10.44 -2.42 2.11
N LEU A 126 -11.27 -2.82 3.09
CA LEU A 126 -11.94 -4.12 3.14
C LEU A 126 -12.83 -4.33 1.91
N ARG A 127 -13.68 -3.35 1.59
CA ARG A 127 -14.55 -3.41 0.41
C ARG A 127 -13.74 -3.55 -0.88
N SER A 128 -12.57 -2.92 -0.92
CA SER A 128 -11.70 -3.06 -2.07
C SER A 128 -11.01 -4.44 -2.13
N MET A 129 -10.75 -5.13 -1.00
CA MET A 129 -10.16 -6.50 -1.00
C MET A 129 -11.20 -7.58 -1.30
N HIS A 130 -12.36 -7.48 -0.66
CA HIS A 130 -13.33 -8.57 -0.68
C HIS A 130 -14.50 -8.28 -1.63
N GLY A 131 -14.54 -7.09 -2.23
CA GLY A 131 -15.62 -6.65 -3.10
C GLY A 131 -16.89 -6.30 -2.31
N ASP A 132 -18.04 -6.49 -2.94
CA ASP A 132 -19.35 -6.15 -2.35
C ASP A 132 -19.88 -7.20 -1.35
N VAL A 133 -18.98 -7.96 -0.70
CA VAL A 133 -19.33 -8.92 0.37
C VAL A 133 -19.15 -8.34 1.78
N VAL A 134 -18.75 -7.08 1.88
CA VAL A 134 -18.52 -6.38 3.15
C VAL A 134 -19.77 -5.58 3.50
N ASP A 135 -20.46 -5.96 4.57
CA ASP A 135 -21.48 -5.14 5.21
C ASP A 135 -20.87 -4.38 6.40
N TRP A 136 -21.26 -3.11 6.52
CA TRP A 136 -20.63 -2.14 7.41
C TRP A 136 -21.71 -1.27 8.04
N ALA A 137 -21.86 -1.37 9.35
CA ALA A 137 -22.85 -0.60 10.09
C ALA A 137 -22.22 0.03 11.33
N TYR A 138 -22.41 1.33 11.51
CA TYR A 138 -22.00 2.01 12.73
C TYR A 138 -22.99 1.67 13.86
N ALA A 139 -22.50 1.01 14.91
CA ALA A 139 -23.24 0.75 16.13
C ALA A 139 -23.22 1.96 17.07
N SER A 140 -22.09 2.69 17.12
CA SER A 140 -21.93 3.93 17.87
C SER A 140 -20.96 4.88 17.18
N GLU A 141 -21.28 6.17 17.18
CA GLU A 141 -20.48 7.24 16.57
C GLU A 141 -20.27 8.40 17.56
N GLY A 142 -19.03 8.82 17.76
CA GLY A 142 -18.67 10.02 18.51
C GLY A 142 -18.26 9.78 19.97
N GLY A 143 -17.84 10.85 20.67
CA GLY A 143 -17.44 10.75 22.08
C GLY A 143 -16.09 10.10 22.36
N GLY A 144 -15.24 9.90 21.34
CA GLY A 144 -13.92 9.27 21.46
C GLY A 144 -13.93 7.74 21.33
N GLU A 145 -15.09 7.15 21.02
CA GLU A 145 -15.22 5.73 20.73
C GLU A 145 -16.16 5.54 19.53
N TRP A 146 -15.70 4.78 18.55
CA TRP A 146 -16.44 4.41 17.35
C TRP A 146 -16.58 2.89 17.34
N ARG A 147 -17.83 2.40 17.31
CA ARG A 147 -18.12 0.97 17.22
C ARG A 147 -18.74 0.67 15.88
N VAL A 148 -18.13 -0.22 15.12
CA VAL A 148 -18.59 -0.62 13.79
C VAL A 148 -18.77 -2.12 13.74
N GLU A 149 -19.97 -2.54 13.37
CA GLU A 149 -20.26 -3.93 13.01
C GLU A 149 -19.81 -4.18 11.57
N ILE A 150 -18.91 -5.14 11.40
CA ILE A 150 -18.38 -5.59 10.12
C ILE A 150 -18.90 -7.02 9.92
N ARG A 151 -19.61 -7.26 8.82
CA ARG A 151 -20.13 -8.60 8.47
C ARG A 151 -19.71 -9.00 7.07
N LYS A 152 -19.56 -10.31 6.86
CA LYS A 152 -19.37 -10.90 5.54
C LYS A 152 -20.71 -11.40 5.01
N THR A 153 -21.24 -10.78 3.95
CA THR A 153 -22.61 -11.04 3.47
C THR A 153 -22.74 -12.24 2.52
N GLY A 154 -21.62 -12.79 2.07
CA GLY A 154 -21.59 -13.95 1.22
C GLY A 154 -20.18 -14.43 1.00
N ASP A 155 -20.05 -15.68 0.61
CA ASP A 155 -18.81 -16.20 0.10
C ASP A 155 -18.61 -15.49 -1.22
N THR A 156 -17.48 -14.80 -1.37
CA THR A 156 -17.04 -14.37 -2.69
C THR A 156 -17.21 -15.58 -3.60
N GLU A 157 -17.99 -15.48 -4.69
CA GLU A 157 -17.95 -16.50 -5.74
C GLU A 157 -16.52 -16.48 -6.31
N ALA A 158 -15.61 -17.15 -5.60
CA ALA A 158 -14.32 -17.56 -6.08
C ALA A 158 -14.58 -18.71 -7.06
N THR A 159 -15.26 -18.38 -8.15
CA THR A 159 -15.28 -19.21 -9.35
C THR A 159 -13.84 -19.31 -9.82
N GLU A 160 -13.30 -20.51 -9.61
CA GLU A 160 -12.02 -21.03 -10.07
C GLU A 160 -10.79 -20.58 -9.28
N LYS A 161 -9.93 -21.57 -9.02
CA LYS A 161 -8.79 -21.64 -8.10
C LYS A 161 -7.65 -20.64 -8.36
N ASP A 162 -7.85 -19.59 -9.13
CA ASP A 162 -6.77 -18.72 -9.60
C ASP A 162 -7.09 -17.22 -9.55
N VAL A 163 -8.14 -16.74 -8.88
CA VAL A 163 -8.39 -15.29 -8.69
C VAL A 163 -8.48 -14.97 -7.20
N VAL A 164 -7.43 -14.34 -6.67
CA VAL A 164 -7.28 -14.06 -5.22
C VAL A 164 -8.04 -12.80 -4.81
N THR A 165 -8.24 -11.79 -5.66
CA THR A 165 -8.92 -10.54 -5.27
C THR A 165 -9.39 -9.72 -6.48
N ARG A 166 -10.60 -9.14 -6.45
CA ARG A 166 -11.10 -8.17 -7.44
C ARG A 166 -11.15 -6.77 -6.83
N TYR A 167 -10.55 -5.79 -7.49
CA TYR A 167 -10.23 -4.47 -6.96
C TYR A 167 -10.74 -3.35 -7.87
N ASP A 168 -11.68 -2.53 -7.39
CA ASP A 168 -12.19 -1.38 -8.16
C ASP A 168 -11.40 -0.10 -7.84
N VAL A 169 -10.59 0.36 -8.79
CA VAL A 169 -9.72 1.53 -8.62
C VAL A 169 -10.45 2.84 -8.87
N ARG A 170 -11.72 2.80 -9.29
CA ARG A 170 -12.46 3.99 -9.73
C ARG A 170 -12.75 4.95 -8.57
N ASP A 171 -13.01 4.39 -7.39
CA ASP A 171 -13.38 5.14 -6.18
C ASP A 171 -12.16 5.60 -5.35
N ILE A 172 -10.96 5.21 -5.78
CA ILE A 172 -9.71 5.55 -5.10
C ILE A 172 -9.20 6.89 -5.63
N PRO A 173 -8.73 7.80 -4.76
CA PRO A 173 -8.04 9.01 -5.20
C PRO A 173 -6.87 8.67 -6.13
N LYS A 174 -6.73 9.39 -7.25
CA LYS A 174 -5.73 9.05 -8.29
C LYS A 174 -4.29 8.93 -7.76
N GLN A 175 -3.96 9.73 -6.75
CA GLN A 175 -2.63 9.75 -6.12
C GLN A 175 -2.33 8.46 -5.33
N GLU A 176 -3.36 7.80 -4.82
CA GLU A 176 -3.23 6.59 -3.99
C GLU A 176 -3.38 5.29 -4.79
N ARG A 177 -3.98 5.35 -6.00
CA ARG A 177 -4.26 4.17 -6.84
C ARG A 177 -3.05 3.28 -7.04
N HIS A 178 -1.96 3.82 -7.59
CA HIS A 178 -0.80 3.00 -7.94
C HIS A 178 -0.09 2.45 -6.68
N PRO A 179 0.20 3.26 -5.63
CA PRO A 179 0.74 2.74 -4.37
C PRO A 179 -0.07 1.58 -3.79
N THR A 180 -1.40 1.70 -3.71
CA THR A 180 -2.24 0.66 -3.11
C THR A 180 -2.28 -0.60 -3.98
N ILE A 181 -2.29 -0.47 -5.30
CA ILE A 181 -2.23 -1.63 -6.22
C ILE A 181 -0.90 -2.38 -6.08
N HIS A 182 0.22 -1.66 -5.95
CA HIS A 182 1.53 -2.25 -5.76
C HIS A 182 1.68 -2.96 -4.40
N HIS A 183 1.19 -2.33 -3.33
CA HIS A 183 1.17 -2.93 -2.00
C HIS A 183 0.40 -4.25 -2.02
N ARG A 184 -0.79 -4.26 -2.63
CA ARG A 184 -1.64 -5.45 -2.75
C ARG A 184 -1.03 -6.54 -3.59
N TYR A 185 -0.45 -6.21 -4.74
CA TYR A 185 0.27 -7.19 -5.53
C TYR A 185 1.44 -7.85 -4.76
N GLY A 186 2.09 -7.09 -3.86
CA GLY A 186 3.11 -7.63 -2.96
C GLY A 186 2.59 -8.71 -2.02
N MET A 187 1.39 -8.53 -1.49
CA MET A 187 0.73 -9.43 -0.53
C MET A 187 0.18 -10.72 -1.16
N ILE A 188 0.03 -10.75 -2.49
CA ILE A 188 -0.47 -11.93 -3.20
C ILE A 188 0.60 -13.03 -3.19
N PRO A 189 0.25 -14.28 -2.83
CA PRO A 189 1.17 -15.41 -2.90
C PRO A 189 1.58 -15.70 -4.34
N GLN A 190 2.72 -16.38 -4.55
CA GLN A 190 3.14 -16.81 -5.89
C GLN A 190 2.07 -17.69 -6.54
N GLY A 191 1.80 -17.48 -7.84
CA GLY A 191 0.70 -18.12 -8.56
C GLY A 191 -0.65 -17.43 -8.37
N GLY A 192 -0.78 -16.50 -7.42
CA GLY A 192 -2.02 -15.76 -7.19
C GLY A 192 -2.28 -14.69 -8.24
N THR A 193 -3.56 -14.35 -8.43
CA THR A 193 -4.00 -13.36 -9.41
C THR A 193 -4.84 -12.25 -8.79
N MET A 194 -4.53 -11.01 -9.16
CA MET A 194 -5.32 -9.81 -8.89
C MET A 194 -6.17 -9.43 -10.10
N GLU A 195 -7.41 -9.00 -9.90
CA GLU A 195 -8.21 -8.35 -10.93
C GLU A 195 -8.43 -6.87 -10.58
N LEU A 196 -8.15 -5.96 -11.50
CA LEU A 196 -8.35 -4.51 -11.38
C LEU A 196 -9.52 -4.07 -12.27
N ILE A 197 -10.46 -3.27 -11.75
CA ILE A 197 -11.48 -2.54 -12.52
C ILE A 197 -11.08 -1.07 -12.56
N ALA A 198 -10.74 -0.57 -13.75
CA ALA A 198 -10.33 0.81 -13.99
C ALA A 198 -11.32 1.52 -14.93
N PRO A 199 -11.38 2.87 -14.94
CA PRO A 199 -12.26 3.59 -15.87
C PRO A 199 -11.78 3.52 -17.33
N HIS A 200 -10.51 3.19 -17.54
CA HIS A 200 -9.86 2.97 -18.82
C HIS A 200 -8.67 2.02 -18.63
N GLU A 201 -8.09 1.54 -19.73
CA GLU A 201 -6.88 0.72 -19.69
C GLU A 201 -5.74 1.46 -18.96
N PRO A 202 -5.17 0.90 -17.87
CA PRO A 202 -4.19 1.60 -17.04
C PRO A 202 -2.76 1.37 -17.56
N LYS A 203 -2.44 1.89 -18.74
CA LYS A 203 -1.10 1.77 -19.37
C LYS A 203 0.06 2.32 -18.52
N PRO A 204 -0.08 3.44 -17.79
CA PRO A 204 0.99 3.92 -16.91
C PRO A 204 1.32 2.91 -15.81
N LEU A 205 0.30 2.37 -15.14
CA LEU A 205 0.44 1.33 -14.13
C LEU A 205 1.08 0.06 -14.70
N GLN A 206 0.69 -0.34 -15.91
CA GLN A 206 1.33 -1.48 -16.59
C GLN A 206 2.83 -1.28 -16.75
N ARG A 207 3.27 -0.08 -17.18
CA ARG A 207 4.71 0.25 -17.31
C ARG A 207 5.42 0.24 -15.97
N GLU A 208 4.78 0.77 -14.92
CA GLU A 208 5.32 0.74 -13.56
C GLU A 208 5.49 -0.70 -13.05
N PHE A 209 4.54 -1.58 -13.34
CA PHE A 209 4.63 -3.00 -13.02
C PHE A 209 5.80 -3.68 -13.73
N HIS A 210 5.98 -3.46 -15.05
CA HIS A 210 7.13 -3.99 -15.79
C HIS A 210 8.45 -3.44 -15.24
N GLY A 211 8.51 -2.13 -14.93
CA GLY A 211 9.71 -1.52 -14.38
C GLY A 211 10.07 -2.01 -12.98
N ARG A 212 9.08 -2.41 -12.16
CA ARG A 212 9.28 -2.83 -10.77
C ARG A 212 9.44 -4.32 -10.58
N TYR A 213 8.70 -5.13 -11.34
CA TYR A 213 8.61 -6.58 -11.16
C TYR A 213 9.14 -7.36 -12.37
N GLY A 214 9.59 -6.69 -13.44
CA GLY A 214 10.12 -7.34 -14.64
C GLY A 214 9.08 -8.27 -15.28
N ASP A 215 9.49 -9.50 -15.57
CA ASP A 215 8.63 -10.54 -16.16
C ASP A 215 7.99 -11.47 -15.10
N ALA A 216 8.07 -11.13 -13.81
CA ALA A 216 7.54 -11.95 -12.71
C ALA A 216 5.99 -11.93 -12.60
N PHE A 217 5.30 -11.46 -13.63
CA PHE A 217 3.85 -11.39 -13.69
C PHE A 217 3.32 -11.50 -15.11
N ASP A 218 2.06 -11.88 -15.23
CA ASP A 218 1.29 -11.80 -16.47
C ASP A 218 0.27 -10.66 -16.37
N TRP A 219 0.05 -9.93 -17.46
CA TRP A 219 -0.90 -8.82 -17.54
C TRP A 219 -1.88 -9.05 -18.68
N ASN A 220 -3.15 -9.29 -18.33
CA ASN A 220 -4.19 -9.64 -19.27
C ASN A 220 -5.38 -8.67 -19.16
N VAL A 221 -5.73 -7.99 -20.24
CA VAL A 221 -6.94 -7.15 -20.30
C VAL A 221 -8.13 -8.04 -20.65
N VAL A 222 -8.98 -8.32 -19.65
CA VAL A 222 -10.12 -9.23 -19.76
C VAL A 222 -11.35 -8.53 -20.33
N GLU A 223 -11.53 -7.25 -20.03
CA GLU A 223 -12.69 -6.45 -20.44
C GLU A 223 -12.22 -5.03 -20.77
N SER A 224 -12.70 -4.43 -21.86
CA SER A 224 -12.34 -3.05 -22.25
C SER A 224 -13.55 -2.33 -22.80
N GLU A 225 -14.46 -1.94 -21.90
CA GLU A 225 -15.62 -1.12 -22.19
C GLU A 225 -15.36 0.35 -21.79
N PRO A 226 -16.01 1.32 -22.44
CA PRO A 226 -15.91 2.72 -22.03
C PRO A 226 -16.35 2.92 -20.57
N GLY A 227 -15.44 3.43 -19.72
CA GLY A 227 -15.70 3.64 -18.28
C GLY A 227 -15.54 2.39 -17.41
N ARG A 228 -15.17 1.24 -18.00
CA ARG A 228 -14.95 -0.02 -17.29
C ARG A 228 -13.97 -0.91 -18.07
N CYS A 229 -12.73 -0.94 -17.62
CA CYS A 229 -11.69 -1.84 -18.09
C CYS A 229 -11.32 -2.81 -16.96
N ARG A 230 -11.32 -4.11 -17.24
CA ARG A 230 -10.85 -5.13 -16.30
C ARG A 230 -9.52 -5.69 -16.74
N VAL A 231 -8.57 -5.65 -15.82
CA VAL A 231 -7.21 -6.17 -16.01
C VAL A 231 -6.97 -7.25 -14.98
N ARG A 232 -6.40 -8.37 -15.42
CA ARG A 232 -5.96 -9.46 -14.57
C ARG A 232 -4.43 -9.47 -14.51
N ILE A 233 -3.88 -9.49 -13.32
CA ILE A 233 -2.44 -9.49 -13.05
C ILE A 233 -2.11 -10.74 -12.25
N THR A 234 -1.41 -11.69 -12.85
CA THR A 234 -1.07 -12.98 -12.21
C THR A 234 0.40 -12.98 -11.83
N LYS A 235 0.72 -13.27 -10.58
CA LYS A 235 2.10 -13.39 -10.09
C LYS A 235 2.67 -14.74 -10.50
N GLN A 236 3.75 -14.76 -11.27
CA GLN A 236 4.35 -16.03 -11.68
C GLN A 236 5.05 -16.69 -10.49
N GLY A 237 4.87 -18.00 -10.35
CA GLY A 237 5.59 -18.82 -9.37
C GLY A 237 6.86 -19.38 -9.98
N ASP A 238 7.90 -19.50 -9.16
CA ASP A 238 9.19 -20.06 -9.57
C ASP A 238 9.03 -21.56 -9.86
N THR A 239 8.75 -21.91 -11.12
CA THR A 239 8.98 -23.28 -11.60
C THR A 239 10.48 -23.40 -11.81
N GLY A 240 11.18 -23.92 -10.80
CA GLY A 240 12.61 -24.14 -10.88
C GLY A 240 12.97 -24.93 -12.13
N ASP A 241 13.80 -24.33 -12.98
CA ASP A 241 14.74 -25.05 -13.83
C ASP A 241 15.95 -24.16 -14.14
N GLU A 242 17.12 -24.77 -14.07
CA GLU A 242 18.42 -24.13 -14.22
C GLU A 242 18.65 -23.74 -15.69
N SER A 243 19.13 -22.52 -15.95
CA SER A 243 20.22 -22.29 -16.91
C SER A 243 20.72 -20.84 -16.90
N SER A 244 22.03 -20.74 -16.76
CA SER A 244 22.91 -19.57 -16.79
C SER A 244 22.78 -18.71 -18.05
N SER A 245 23.04 -17.40 -17.92
CA SER A 245 24.04 -16.70 -18.76
C SER A 245 24.24 -15.25 -18.31
N ASP A 246 25.52 -14.88 -18.27
CA ASP A 246 26.13 -13.57 -18.05
C ASP A 246 25.47 -12.35 -18.72
N GLY A 247 25.71 -11.18 -18.10
CA GLY A 247 25.77 -9.91 -18.81
C GLY A 247 25.55 -8.68 -17.93
N ASP A 248 26.59 -8.21 -17.23
CA ASP A 248 26.71 -6.79 -16.89
C ASP A 248 26.59 -5.93 -18.16
N PRO A 249 25.93 -4.77 -18.09
CA PRO A 249 26.44 -3.63 -18.82
C PRO A 249 26.65 -2.44 -17.89
N GLU A 250 27.94 -2.14 -17.79
CA GLU A 250 28.61 -0.89 -17.48
C GLU A 250 27.77 0.40 -17.44
N SER A 251 28.06 1.15 -16.37
CA SER A 251 28.06 2.61 -16.31
C SER A 251 28.35 3.32 -17.63
N SER A 252 27.48 4.25 -17.99
CA SER A 252 27.82 5.39 -18.84
C SER A 252 27.58 6.67 -18.03
N ALA A 253 28.66 7.17 -17.42
CA ALA A 253 28.71 8.51 -16.86
C ALA A 253 29.09 9.50 -17.99
N GLY A 254 28.12 10.28 -18.44
CA GLY A 254 28.33 11.53 -19.16
C GLY A 254 27.87 12.67 -18.26
N GLY A 255 28.82 13.39 -17.68
CA GLY A 255 28.55 14.47 -16.73
C GLY A 255 28.01 15.73 -17.41
N ASP A 256 26.92 16.24 -16.86
CA ASP A 256 26.60 17.66 -16.85
C ASP A 256 26.24 18.00 -15.38
N GLY A 257 27.23 18.48 -14.64
CA GLY A 257 27.17 18.55 -13.18
C GLY A 257 26.43 19.80 -12.69
N LEU A 258 25.29 19.62 -12.04
CA LEU A 258 24.62 20.72 -11.34
C LEU A 258 25.51 21.24 -10.19
N ALA A 259 25.61 22.56 -10.06
CA ALA A 259 26.28 23.20 -8.94
C ALA A 259 25.44 23.02 -7.66
N VAL A 260 25.97 22.30 -6.68
CA VAL A 260 25.29 22.08 -5.40
C VAL A 260 25.35 23.35 -4.56
N THR A 261 24.19 23.93 -4.22
CA THR A 261 24.08 25.17 -3.45
C THR A 261 24.05 24.92 -1.94
N GLU A 262 23.41 23.85 -1.49
CA GLU A 262 23.26 23.52 -0.05
C GLU A 262 22.90 22.04 0.21
N GLU A 263 23.00 21.63 1.48
CA GLU A 263 22.49 20.35 2.01
C GLU A 263 21.27 20.62 2.90
N LEU A 264 20.14 19.99 2.59
CA LEU A 264 18.87 20.09 3.30
C LEU A 264 18.59 18.79 4.04
N ASP A 265 18.90 18.76 5.34
CA ASP A 265 18.55 17.67 6.24
C ASP A 265 17.13 17.87 6.78
N VAL A 266 16.26 16.86 6.59
CA VAL A 266 14.85 16.90 6.99
C VAL A 266 14.48 15.84 8.03
N ARG A 267 15.45 15.06 8.53
CA ARG A 267 15.22 13.93 9.45
C ARG A 267 14.53 14.37 10.75
N ASP A 268 14.85 15.55 11.25
CA ASP A 268 14.28 16.07 12.51
C ASP A 268 12.99 16.88 12.32
N LEU A 269 12.49 17.02 11.09
CA LEU A 269 11.28 17.80 10.80
C LEU A 269 10.01 16.93 10.85
N PRO A 270 8.86 17.46 11.31
CA PRO A 270 7.57 16.77 11.19
C PRO A 270 7.19 16.51 9.72
N PRO A 271 6.52 15.40 9.37
CA PRO A 271 6.24 15.00 7.98
C PRO A 271 5.57 16.07 7.10
N ALA A 272 4.65 16.85 7.68
CA ALA A 272 3.98 17.94 6.97
C ALA A 272 4.95 19.09 6.60
N GLN A 273 5.92 19.39 7.47
CA GLN A 273 6.90 20.46 7.26
C GLN A 273 8.03 20.04 6.33
N ARG A 274 8.36 18.73 6.28
CA ARG A 274 9.37 18.17 5.36
C ARG A 274 9.03 18.52 3.91
N HIS A 275 7.80 18.20 3.47
CA HIS A 275 7.36 18.45 2.10
C HIS A 275 7.41 19.93 1.74
N GLU A 276 6.79 20.80 2.56
CA GLU A 276 6.74 22.24 2.30
C GLU A 276 8.15 22.84 2.12
N LYS A 277 9.09 22.46 2.99
CA LYS A 277 10.47 22.97 2.94
C LYS A 277 11.25 22.48 1.72
N ILE A 278 11.05 21.23 1.30
CA ILE A 278 11.76 20.65 0.15
C ILE A 278 11.28 21.26 -1.17
N PHE A 279 9.97 21.48 -1.32
CA PHE A 279 9.42 22.14 -2.50
C PHE A 279 9.79 23.62 -2.56
N ALA A 280 9.77 24.33 -1.43
CA ALA A 280 10.26 25.71 -1.37
C ALA A 280 11.73 25.82 -1.80
N ALA A 281 12.60 24.93 -1.30
CA ALA A 281 14.01 24.89 -1.71
C ALA A 281 14.18 24.62 -3.21
N TYR A 282 13.34 23.77 -3.80
CA TYR A 282 13.37 23.49 -5.24
C TYR A 282 12.87 24.66 -6.10
N ASP A 283 11.81 25.33 -5.66
CA ASP A 283 11.24 26.49 -6.38
C ASP A 283 12.24 27.65 -6.47
N GLU A 284 13.05 27.84 -5.44
CA GLU A 284 14.09 28.86 -5.38
C GLU A 284 15.32 28.57 -6.26
N LEU A 285 15.48 27.34 -6.76
CA LEU A 285 16.63 26.98 -7.62
C LEU A 285 16.57 27.66 -8.99
N THR A 286 17.73 28.15 -9.44
CA THR A 286 18.00 28.52 -10.82
C THR A 286 18.48 27.32 -11.64
N GLY A 287 18.30 27.36 -12.97
CA GLY A 287 18.88 26.36 -13.88
C GLY A 287 20.39 26.17 -13.65
N GLY A 288 20.85 24.93 -13.77
CA GLY A 288 22.22 24.50 -13.46
C GLY A 288 22.53 24.29 -11.98
N HIS A 289 21.56 24.46 -11.06
CA HIS A 289 21.78 24.37 -9.61
C HIS A 289 20.90 23.31 -8.94
N GLY A 290 21.38 22.75 -7.82
CA GLY A 290 20.65 21.78 -7.02
C GLY A 290 21.07 21.75 -5.55
N PHE A 291 20.33 21.04 -4.70
CA PHE A 291 20.68 20.81 -3.30
C PHE A 291 20.65 19.32 -2.97
N VAL A 292 21.35 18.92 -1.91
CA VAL A 292 21.35 17.53 -1.42
C VAL A 292 20.32 17.38 -0.31
N LEU A 293 19.27 16.60 -0.54
CA LEU A 293 18.31 16.17 0.47
C LEU A 293 18.89 15.03 1.30
N VAL A 294 18.80 15.12 2.63
CA VAL A 294 19.08 14.01 3.57
C VAL A 294 17.79 13.57 4.25
N ASN A 295 17.41 12.30 4.08
CA ASN A 295 16.18 11.73 4.64
C ASN A 295 16.46 10.42 5.41
N ASP A 296 15.58 10.10 6.37
CA ASP A 296 15.67 8.89 7.23
C ASP A 296 15.09 7.63 6.56
N HIS A 297 14.35 7.80 5.45
CA HIS A 297 13.80 6.73 4.62
C HIS A 297 13.95 7.06 3.13
N ASP A 298 13.74 6.09 2.23
CA ASP A 298 13.85 6.32 0.79
C ASP A 298 12.79 7.33 0.31
N PRO A 299 13.17 8.51 -0.21
CA PRO A 299 12.23 9.56 -0.63
C PRO A 299 11.60 9.26 -2.01
N LYS A 300 11.39 8.00 -2.35
CA LYS A 300 10.78 7.56 -3.62
C LYS A 300 9.39 8.17 -3.89
N PRO A 301 8.50 8.35 -2.90
CA PRO A 301 7.25 9.07 -3.11
C PRO A 301 7.47 10.51 -3.57
N LEU A 302 8.49 11.18 -3.02
CA LEU A 302 8.85 12.56 -3.34
C LEU A 302 9.42 12.69 -4.75
N TYR A 303 10.23 11.72 -5.20
CA TYR A 303 10.69 11.64 -6.59
C TYR A 303 9.52 11.65 -7.58
N HIS A 304 8.51 10.81 -7.34
CA HIS A 304 7.33 10.72 -8.22
C HIS A 304 6.51 12.01 -8.21
N GLN A 305 6.48 12.73 -7.08
CA GLN A 305 5.81 14.02 -7.00
C GLN A 305 6.56 15.09 -7.82
N PHE A 306 7.89 15.17 -7.71
CA PHE A 306 8.68 16.07 -8.56
C PHE A 306 8.61 15.69 -10.03
N GLU A 307 8.62 14.41 -10.39
CA GLU A 307 8.46 13.96 -11.78
C GLU A 307 7.13 14.40 -12.40
N ALA A 308 6.07 14.49 -11.58
CA ALA A 308 4.75 14.90 -12.02
C ALA A 308 4.55 16.43 -12.07
N GLU A 309 5.16 17.17 -11.15
CA GLU A 309 4.92 18.60 -10.97
C GLU A 309 6.03 19.49 -11.53
N ALA A 310 7.28 18.99 -11.56
CA ALA A 310 8.41 19.76 -12.03
C ALA A 310 8.55 19.73 -13.55
N GLY A 311 9.10 20.82 -14.09
CA GLY A 311 9.33 20.98 -15.52
C GLY A 311 10.42 20.02 -16.06
N PRO A 312 10.66 20.04 -17.39
CA PRO A 312 11.66 19.20 -18.03
C PRO A 312 13.10 19.46 -17.55
N GLU A 313 13.32 20.55 -16.82
CA GLU A 313 14.59 20.85 -16.17
C GLU A 313 14.84 20.01 -14.90
N PHE A 314 13.86 19.24 -14.41
CA PHE A 314 14.02 18.46 -13.19
C PHE A 314 15.16 17.43 -13.26
N HIS A 315 16.03 17.46 -12.25
CA HIS A 315 17.12 16.52 -12.04
C HIS A 315 16.97 15.80 -10.70
N TRP A 316 17.20 14.48 -10.71
CA TRP A 316 17.21 13.64 -9.54
C TRP A 316 18.35 12.62 -9.61
N GLU A 317 19.19 12.58 -8.57
CA GLU A 317 20.31 11.66 -8.51
C GLU A 317 20.54 11.17 -7.08
N TYR A 318 20.52 9.86 -6.86
CA TYR A 318 20.89 9.28 -5.57
C TYR A 318 22.40 9.41 -5.34
N ARG A 319 22.77 9.94 -4.18
CA ARG A 319 24.16 10.04 -3.69
C ARG A 319 24.48 8.97 -2.66
N ALA A 320 23.50 8.57 -1.84
CA ALA A 320 23.61 7.48 -0.87
C ALA A 320 22.24 6.81 -0.64
N LYS A 321 22.24 5.51 -0.35
CA LYS A 321 21.05 4.68 -0.10
C LYS A 321 21.28 3.75 1.09
N ASP A 322 21.75 4.31 2.19
CA ASP A 322 22.06 3.54 3.38
C ASP A 322 20.83 3.46 4.30
N PRO A 323 20.57 2.32 4.99
CA PRO A 323 19.47 2.23 5.94
C PRO A 323 19.55 3.33 7.00
N GLY A 324 18.54 4.20 7.05
CA GLY A 324 18.47 5.35 7.96
C GLY A 324 19.14 6.64 7.45
N GLU A 325 19.80 6.61 6.29
CA GLU A 325 20.40 7.80 5.67
C GLU A 325 20.37 7.71 4.14
N PHE A 326 19.41 8.41 3.55
CA PHE A 326 19.28 8.56 2.10
C PHE A 326 19.72 9.96 1.70
N ARG A 327 20.67 10.04 0.76
CA ARG A 327 21.11 11.31 0.17
C ARG A 327 20.69 11.38 -1.29
N VAL A 328 20.02 12.46 -1.67
CA VAL A 328 19.56 12.68 -3.04
C VAL A 328 19.92 14.10 -3.47
N LEU A 329 20.59 14.24 -4.62
CA LEU A 329 20.73 15.52 -5.30
C LEU A 329 19.45 15.80 -6.10
N ILE A 330 18.82 16.93 -5.78
CA ILE A 330 17.61 17.43 -6.45
C ILE A 330 17.98 18.77 -7.11
N GLY A 331 17.66 18.98 -8.38
CA GLY A 331 17.95 20.27 -9.01
C GLY A 331 17.28 20.57 -10.34
N LYS A 332 17.70 21.68 -10.97
CA LYS A 332 17.24 22.12 -12.29
C LYS A 332 18.41 22.11 -13.28
N THR A 333 18.30 21.39 -14.39
CA THR A 333 19.28 21.39 -15.48
C THR A 333 19.17 22.68 -16.31
N GLU A 334 20.24 23.08 -16.99
CA GLU A 334 20.17 24.23 -17.90
C GLU A 334 19.40 23.84 -19.17
N THR A 335 18.27 24.51 -19.43
CA THR A 335 17.51 24.30 -20.66
C THR A 335 18.24 24.97 -21.84
N SER A 336 18.94 24.18 -22.65
CA SER A 336 19.46 24.65 -23.94
C SER A 336 18.30 24.97 -24.88
N THR A 337 18.00 26.27 -25.04
CA THR A 337 16.99 26.75 -25.99
C THR A 337 17.55 26.64 -27.41
N ASP A 338 17.28 25.56 -28.13
CA ASP A 338 17.54 25.47 -29.57
C ASP A 338 16.29 25.88 -30.36
N GLY A 339 16.23 27.16 -30.73
CA GLY A 339 15.15 27.73 -31.53
C GLY A 339 15.35 27.45 -33.02
N SER A 340 14.70 26.41 -33.55
CA SER A 340 14.55 26.22 -35.00
C SER A 340 13.19 26.73 -35.49
N THR A 341 13.12 28.04 -35.72
CA THR A 341 12.07 28.65 -36.56
C THR A 341 12.39 28.36 -38.02
N ALA A 342 11.72 27.37 -38.61
CA ALA A 342 11.76 27.13 -40.06
C ALA A 342 10.74 28.06 -40.77
N ASP A 343 11.18 29.27 -41.09
CA ASP A 343 10.52 30.16 -42.04
C ASP A 343 10.72 29.62 -43.47
N SER A 344 9.62 29.27 -44.13
CA SER A 344 9.63 28.82 -45.53
C SER A 344 9.72 30.02 -46.47
N SER A 345 10.94 30.42 -46.80
CA SER A 345 11.24 31.30 -47.94
C SER A 345 11.99 30.49 -49.00
N ALA A 346 11.25 29.87 -49.92
CA ALA A 346 11.79 29.34 -51.17
C ALA A 346 12.03 30.51 -52.15
N ALA A 347 13.30 30.90 -52.29
CA ALA A 347 13.77 31.75 -53.37
C ALA A 347 13.98 30.88 -54.63
N ASP A 348 13.04 30.96 -55.58
CA ASP A 348 13.22 30.47 -56.94
C ASP A 348 13.83 31.61 -57.78
N THR A 349 15.08 31.45 -58.17
CA THR A 349 15.75 32.30 -59.16
C THR A 349 15.60 31.71 -60.54
N SER A 350 14.68 32.25 -61.34
CA SER A 350 14.76 32.21 -62.80
C SER A 350 14.35 33.55 -63.40
N THR A 351 15.36 34.29 -63.87
CA THR A 351 15.22 35.54 -64.60
C THR A 351 15.42 35.28 -66.10
N ALA A 352 14.37 35.48 -66.90
CA ALA A 352 14.40 36.01 -68.27
C ALA A 352 12.95 36.35 -68.68
N GLY A 353 12.52 37.62 -68.57
CA GLY A 353 12.24 38.53 -69.70
C GLY A 353 11.26 37.97 -70.74
N GLY A 354 10.09 38.51 -71.04
CA GLY A 354 9.44 39.77 -70.72
C GLY A 354 8.31 39.99 -71.74
N THR A 355 7.36 40.85 -71.38
CA THR A 355 6.31 41.50 -72.22
C THR A 355 4.96 40.77 -72.33
N GLU A 356 3.96 41.52 -71.87
CA GLU A 356 2.52 41.27 -71.76
C GLU A 356 1.79 41.58 -73.11
N PRO A 357 0.44 41.65 -73.18
CA PRO A 357 -0.52 40.73 -73.82
C PRO A 357 -1.11 41.39 -75.12
N PRO A 358 -2.35 41.16 -75.64
CA PRO A 358 -3.45 40.27 -75.24
C PRO A 358 -4.15 39.48 -76.37
N PHE A 359 -4.88 38.42 -75.96
CA PHE A 359 -6.32 38.15 -76.20
C PHE A 359 -6.64 36.66 -76.08
#